data_AF-A0A1V5CYV6-F1
#
_entry.id   AF-A0A1V5CYV6-F1
#
_cell.length_a   1.000
_cell.length_b   1.000
_cell.length_c   1.000
_cell.angle_alpha   90.00
_cell.angle_beta   90.00
_cell.angle_gamma   90.00
#
_symmetry.space_group_name_H-M   'P 1'
#
loop_
_entity.id
_entity.type
_entity.pdbx_description
1 polymer ?
#
loop_
_entity_poly.entity_id
_entity_poly.type
_entity_poly.pdbx_seq_one_letter_code
_entity_poly.pdbx_strand_id
1 'polypeptide(L)'
;MTPQMTDVVEFIRIRQRIELLAKQIAISTEKKAVPDSSHRLDEASQLLETLKAMADNDVQEIAVKRLTSLIANLGAKVGTLTRKKPTAKKQPKA
;
A
#
# COMPACT_ATOMS: atom_id res chain seq x y z
N MET A 1 -10.87 -26.68 -16.35
CA MET A 1 -10.56 -25.83 -15.19
C MET A 1 -11.86 -25.17 -14.76
N THR A 2 -12.27 -25.36 -13.51
CA THR A 2 -13.48 -24.73 -12.95
C THR A 2 -13.21 -23.24 -12.69
N PRO A 3 -14.18 -22.34 -12.94
CA PRO A 3 -14.00 -20.89 -12.78
C PRO A 3 -13.56 -20.50 -11.36
N GLN A 4 -13.97 -21.24 -10.33
CA GLN A 4 -13.56 -21.01 -8.94
C GLN A 4 -12.06 -21.17 -8.69
N MET A 5 -11.38 -22.14 -9.32
CA MET A 5 -9.94 -22.32 -9.12
C MET A 5 -9.11 -21.20 -9.73
N THR A 6 -9.58 -20.63 -10.85
CA THR A 6 -8.92 -19.48 -11.48
C THR A 6 -9.04 -18.24 -10.60
N ASP A 7 -10.22 -18.00 -10.00
CA ASP A 7 -10.49 -16.86 -9.12
C ASP A 7 -9.59 -16.86 -7.88
N VAL A 8 -9.49 -18.01 -7.20
CA VAL A 8 -8.60 -18.16 -6.02
C VAL A 8 -7.12 -17.94 -6.38
N VAL A 9 -6.66 -18.42 -7.54
CA VAL A 9 -5.28 -18.20 -8.00
C VAL A 9 -5.02 -16.72 -8.28
N GLU A 10 -5.98 -16.04 -8.90
CA GLU A 10 -5.89 -14.61 -9.18
C GLU A 10 -5.93 -13.78 -7.89
N PHE A 11 -6.79 -14.12 -6.94
CA PHE A 11 -6.82 -13.53 -5.60
C PHE A 11 -5.45 -13.66 -4.92
N ILE A 12 -4.84 -14.85 -4.94
CA ILE A 12 -3.52 -15.07 -4.34
C ILE A 12 -2.45 -14.23 -5.03
N ARG A 13 -2.48 -14.12 -6.36
CA ARG A 13 -1.51 -13.31 -7.13
C ARG A 13 -1.63 -11.82 -6.79
N ILE A 14 -2.85 -11.29 -6.74
CA ILE A 14 -3.09 -9.88 -6.38
C ILE A 14 -2.64 -9.63 -4.93
N ARG A 15 -2.99 -10.52 -3.99
CA ARG A 15 -2.53 -10.44 -2.59
C ARG A 15 -1.00 -10.37 -2.49
N GLN A 16 -0.30 -11.28 -3.16
CA GLN A 16 1.17 -11.31 -3.17
C GLN A 16 1.76 -10.03 -3.78
N ARG A 17 1.13 -9.48 -4.83
CA ARG A 17 1.56 -8.23 -5.44
C ARG A 17 1.42 -7.05 -4.47
N ILE A 18 0.30 -6.95 -3.77
CA ILE A 18 0.09 -5.91 -2.73
C ILE A 18 1.13 -6.05 -1.63
N GLU A 19 1.41 -7.26 -1.15
CA GLU A 19 2.43 -7.52 -0.12
C GLU A 19 3.84 -7.12 -0.58
N LEU A 20 4.19 -7.37 -1.84
CA LEU A 20 5.45 -6.95 -2.43
C LEU A 20 5.55 -5.42 -2.51
N LEU A 21 4.50 -4.76 -3.01
CA LEU A 21 4.44 -3.30 -3.08
C LEU A 21 4.55 -2.67 -1.69
N ALA A 22 3.86 -3.23 -0.69
CA ALA A 22 3.95 -2.78 0.69
C ALA A 22 5.38 -2.84 1.25
N LYS A 23 6.12 -3.93 0.98
CA LYS A 23 7.54 -4.05 1.35
C LYS A 23 8.41 -3.01 0.64
N GLN A 24 8.17 -2.79 -0.66
CA GLN A 24 8.90 -1.79 -1.43
C GLN A 24 8.61 -0.36 -0.95
N ILE A 25 7.36 -0.04 -0.61
CA ILE A 25 6.98 1.25 -0.03
C ILE A 25 7.72 1.44 1.29
N ALA A 26 7.73 0.44 2.18
CA ALA A 26 8.46 0.53 3.45
C ALA A 26 9.95 0.87 3.23
N ILE A 27 10.64 0.15 2.33
CA ILE A 27 12.05 0.41 1.98
C ILE A 27 12.22 1.81 1.38
N SER A 28 11.38 2.22 0.45
CA SER A 28 11.46 3.55 -0.19
C SER A 28 11.16 4.68 0.81
N THR A 29 10.27 4.46 1.79
CA THR A 29 9.99 5.43 2.85
C THR A 29 11.18 5.61 3.79
N GLU A 30 11.90 4.52 4.11
CA GLU A 30 13.16 4.59 4.88
C GLU A 30 14.24 5.35 4.11
N LYS A 31 14.33 5.14 2.79
CA LYS A 31 15.25 5.84 1.89
C LYS A 31 14.80 7.27 1.53
N LYS A 32 13.65 7.72 2.02
CA LYS A 32 13.02 9.03 1.69
C LYS A 32 12.78 9.23 0.18
N ALA A 33 12.62 8.15 -0.58
CA ALA A 33 12.27 8.17 -2.00
C ALA A 33 10.76 8.36 -2.18
N VAL A 34 10.27 9.55 -1.84
CA VAL A 34 8.84 9.89 -1.76
C VAL A 34 8.07 9.67 -3.07
N PRO A 35 8.58 10.03 -4.27
CA PRO A 35 7.86 9.78 -5.53
C PRO A 35 7.60 8.29 -5.77
N ASP A 36 8.62 7.45 -5.57
CA ASP A 36 8.53 6.00 -5.76
C ASP A 36 7.57 5.37 -4.75
N SER A 37 7.58 5.82 -3.50
CA SER A 37 6.65 5.35 -2.47
C SER A 37 5.20 5.74 -2.77
N SER A 38 4.96 6.93 -3.34
CA SER A 38 3.61 7.41 -3.65
C SER A 38 3.01 6.63 -4.82
N HIS A 39 3.77 6.46 -5.92
CA HIS A 39 3.31 5.68 -7.06
C HIS A 39 2.97 4.22 -6.69
N ARG A 40 3.83 3.58 -5.88
CA ARG A 40 3.58 2.20 -5.41
C ARG A 40 2.38 2.11 -4.47
N LEU A 41 2.10 3.16 -3.69
CA LEU A 41 0.93 3.22 -2.83
C LEU A 41 -0.36 3.29 -3.65
N ASP A 42 -0.37 4.06 -4.73
CA ASP A 42 -1.52 4.14 -5.64
C ASP A 42 -1.78 2.79 -6.33
N GLU A 43 -0.73 2.13 -6.86
CA GLU A 43 -0.82 0.78 -7.44
C GLU A 43 -1.37 -0.23 -6.42
N ALA A 44 -0.86 -0.21 -5.19
CA ALA A 44 -1.31 -1.12 -4.14
C ALA A 44 -2.77 -0.85 -3.71
N SER A 45 -3.21 0.40 -3.75
CA SER A 45 -4.58 0.79 -3.41
C SER A 45 -5.58 0.32 -4.48
N GLN A 46 -5.25 0.48 -5.76
CA GLN A 46 -6.07 -0.03 -6.86
C GLN A 46 -6.20 -1.56 -6.81
N LEU A 47 -5.09 -2.27 -6.61
CA LEU A 47 -5.11 -3.72 -6.47
C LEU A 47 -5.94 -4.20 -5.27
N LEU A 48 -5.93 -3.43 -4.17
CA LEU A 48 -6.74 -3.73 -3.00
C LEU A 48 -8.24 -3.56 -3.27
N GLU A 49 -8.65 -2.60 -4.11
CA GLU A 49 -10.05 -2.47 -4.55
C GLU A 49 -10.48 -3.67 -5.38
N THR A 50 -9.63 -4.13 -6.30
CA THR A 50 -9.88 -5.38 -7.04
C THR A 50 -10.00 -6.57 -6.08
N LEU A 51 -9.07 -6.70 -5.11
CA LEU A 51 -9.09 -7.79 -4.14
C LEU A 51 -10.35 -7.77 -3.25
N LYS A 52 -10.88 -6.59 -2.91
CA LYS A 52 -12.14 -6.42 -2.17
C LYS A 52 -13.33 -6.95 -2.97
N ALA A 53 -13.38 -6.67 -4.27
CA ALA A 53 -14.48 -7.12 -5.13
C ALA A 53 -14.48 -8.64 -5.38
N MET A 54 -13.30 -9.27 -5.29
CA MET A 54 -13.13 -10.72 -5.47
C MET A 54 -13.35 -11.52 -4.18
N ALA A 55 -13.38 -10.89 -3.00
CA ALA A 55 -13.49 -11.61 -1.75
C ALA A 55 -14.87 -12.30 -1.63
N ASP A 56 -14.87 -13.63 -1.62
CA ASP A 56 -16.08 -14.45 -1.62
C ASP A 56 -16.28 -15.27 -0.33
N ASN A 57 -15.30 -15.24 0.57
CA ASN A 57 -15.32 -15.99 1.82
C ASN A 57 -14.60 -15.25 2.97
N ASP A 58 -14.86 -15.72 4.20
CA ASP A 58 -14.33 -15.12 5.43
C ASP A 58 -12.80 -15.03 5.46
N VAL A 59 -12.10 -16.03 4.91
CA VAL A 59 -10.63 -16.05 4.88
C VAL A 59 -10.10 -14.94 3.97
N GLN A 60 -10.70 -14.79 2.80
CA GLN A 60 -10.38 -13.72 1.85
C GLN A 60 -10.74 -12.34 2.41
N GLU A 61 -11.89 -12.20 3.07
CA GLU A 61 -12.27 -10.95 3.76
C GLU A 61 -11.26 -10.56 4.84
N ILE A 62 -10.81 -11.51 5.66
CA ILE A 62 -9.80 -11.25 6.70
C ILE A 62 -8.49 -10.80 6.06
N ALA A 63 -8.08 -11.42 4.95
CA ALA A 63 -6.89 -11.00 4.21
C ALA A 63 -7.03 -9.57 3.68
N VAL A 64 -8.18 -9.23 3.09
CA VAL A 64 -8.51 -7.88 2.61
C VAL A 64 -8.49 -6.86 3.74
N LYS A 65 -9.07 -7.16 4.91
CA LYS A 65 -9.08 -6.27 6.08
C LYS A 65 -7.66 -5.97 6.58
N ARG A 66 -6.80 -6.99 6.62
CA ARG A 66 -5.38 -6.85 7.00
C ARG A 66 -4.61 -6.00 6.00
N LEU A 67 -4.77 -6.26 4.70
CA LEU A 67 -4.13 -5.46 3.65
C LEU A 67 -4.61 -4.00 3.65
N THR A 68 -5.90 -3.77 3.89
CA THR A 68 -6.47 -2.42 4.02
C THR A 68 -5.78 -1.64 5.14
N SER A 69 -5.61 -2.27 6.31
CA SER A 69 -4.92 -1.65 7.45
C SER A 69 -3.44 -1.38 7.13
N LEU A 70 -2.77 -2.31 6.44
CA LEU A 70 -1.37 -2.16 6.04
C LEU A 70 -1.17 -0.97 5.09
N ILE A 71 -1.99 -0.87 4.03
CA ILE A 71 -1.91 0.21 3.05
C ILE A 71 -2.25 1.56 3.69
N ALA A 72 -3.26 1.64 4.56
CA ALA A 72 -3.58 2.86 5.29
C ALA A 72 -2.40 3.35 6.15
N ASN A 73 -1.75 2.43 6.87
CA ASN A 73 -0.57 2.75 7.68
C ASN A 73 0.62 3.24 6.84
N LEU A 74 0.85 2.61 5.68
CA LEU A 74 1.89 3.05 4.73
C LEU A 74 1.56 4.42 4.14
N GLY A 75 0.30 4.66 3.78
CA GLY A 75 -0.16 5.97 3.30
C GLY A 75 0.06 7.07 4.33
N ALA A 76 -0.22 6.81 5.61
CA ALA A 76 0.10 7.74 6.68
C ALA A 76 1.62 8.03 6.75
N LYS A 77 2.47 7.01 6.67
CA LYS A 77 3.94 7.19 6.66
C LYS A 77 4.42 8.01 5.48
N VAL A 78 3.97 7.71 4.26
CA VAL A 78 4.29 8.49 3.05
C VAL A 78 3.83 9.94 3.22
N GLY A 79 2.61 10.15 3.74
CA GLY A 79 2.05 11.47 4.03
C GLY A 79 2.87 12.26 5.06
N THR A 80 3.46 11.61 6.08
CA THR A 80 4.36 12.31 7.00
C THR A 80 5.67 12.75 6.34
N LEU A 81 6.16 12.00 5.36
CA LEU A 81 7.38 12.33 4.62
C LEU A 81 7.15 13.48 3.63
N THR A 82 6.00 13.51 2.96
CA THR A 82 5.61 14.64 2.09
C THR A 82 5.37 15.92 2.90
N ARG A 83 4.78 15.79 4.10
CA ARG A 83 4.51 16.94 5.00
C ARG A 83 5.76 17.46 5.71
N LYS A 84 6.80 16.64 5.89
CA LYS A 84 8.14 17.08 6.31
C LYS A 84 8.87 17.78 5.14
N LYS A 85 8.31 18.89 4.65
CA LYS A 85 9.14 19.95 4.07
C LYS A 85 10.14 20.38 5.14
N PRO A 86 11.43 20.55 4.80
CA PRO A 86 12.37 21.10 5.76
C PRO A 86 11.85 22.49 6.13
N THR A 87 11.51 22.71 7.39
CA THR A 87 11.56 24.05 7.98
C THR A 87 13.03 24.48 7.95
N ALA A 88 13.47 24.92 6.78
CA ALA A 88 14.77 25.48 6.57
C ALA A 88 14.82 26.83 7.30
N LYS A 89 15.65 26.83 8.35
CA LYS A 89 16.46 27.95 8.84
C LYS A 89 15.73 29.19 9.38
N LYS A 90 15.90 29.35 10.70
CA LYS A 90 16.00 30.60 11.47
C LYS A 90 16.00 31.88 10.60
N GLN A 91 15.02 32.74 10.80
CA GLN A 91 15.32 34.17 10.83
C GLN A 91 15.41 34.58 12.30
N PRO A 92 16.59 34.87 12.85
CA PRO A 92 16.67 35.83 13.94
C PRO A 92 16.47 37.21 13.31
N LYS A 93 15.46 37.94 13.76
CA LYS A 93 15.43 39.39 13.53
C LYS A 93 15.49 40.09 14.86
N ALA A 94 16.44 41.02 14.88
CA ALA A 94 16.89 41.91 15.94
C ALA A 94 15.77 42.71 16.59
#